data_AF-A0A972TQT4-F1
#
_entry.id   AF-A0A972TQT4-F1
#
_cell.length_a   1.000
_cell.length_b   1.000
_cell.length_c   1.000
_cell.angle_alpha   90.00
_cell.angle_beta   90.00
_cell.angle_gamma   90.00
#
_symmetry.space_group_name_H-M   'P 1'
#
loop_
_entity.id
_entity.type
_entity.pdbx_description
1 polymer ?
#
loop_
_entity_poly.entity_id
_entity_poly.type
_entity_poly.pdbx_seq_one_letter_code
_entity_poly.pdbx_strand_id
1 'polypeptide(L)'
;MVIQVAPGWWKAVSQPDGTWDIRNFGDRKLATVEAGEDSEIHARMLASSTYMSEALALLLTVIGDEDLPDNGYYNSEDRTSIKDMALTAVKTAMGNDQWNWRFGLGLEELPSR
;
A
#
# COMPACT_ATOMS: atom_id res chain seq x y z
N MET A 1 -12.91 16.89 10.46
CA MET A 1 -12.81 15.42 10.41
C MET A 1 -11.34 15.07 10.46
N VAL A 2 -10.88 14.49 11.57
CA VAL A 2 -9.50 14.01 11.68
C VAL A 2 -9.48 12.63 11.05
N ILE A 3 -8.85 12.51 9.89
CA ILE A 3 -8.54 11.19 9.31
C ILE A 3 -7.52 10.58 10.26
N GLN A 4 -7.96 9.66 11.11
CA GLN A 4 -7.06 8.91 11.95
C GLN A 4 -6.39 7.86 11.05
N VAL A 5 -5.32 8.29 10.36
CA VAL A 5 -4.43 7.42 9.60
C VAL A 5 -3.82 6.44 10.60
N ALA A 6 -4.11 5.15 10.46
CA ALA A 6 -3.55 4.13 11.33
C ALA A 6 -2.00 4.22 11.28
N PRO A 7 -1.30 4.18 12.41
CA PRO A 7 0.16 4.26 12.42
C PRO A 7 0.73 3.05 11.67
N GLY A 8 1.72 3.30 10.80
CA GLY A 8 2.32 2.33 9.90
C GLY A 8 2.53 0.96 10.50
N TRP A 9 2.02 -0.04 9.79
CA TRP A 9 1.98 -1.40 10.30
C TRP A 9 3.37 -1.95 10.53
N TRP A 10 4.37 -1.57 9.74
CA TRP A 10 5.73 -2.07 9.83
C TRP A 10 6.76 -0.96 10.08
N LYS A 11 7.85 -1.33 10.77
CA LYS A 11 9.04 -0.49 11.00
C LYS A 11 10.31 -1.28 10.74
N ALA A 12 11.35 -0.59 10.27
CA ALA A 12 12.69 -1.12 10.15
C ALA A 12 13.50 -0.78 11.42
N VAL A 13 14.17 -1.77 12.01
CA VAL A 13 14.96 -1.61 13.24
C VAL A 13 16.37 -2.15 13.01
N SER A 14 17.35 -1.25 13.04
CA SER A 14 18.78 -1.61 12.93
C SER A 14 19.21 -2.49 14.10
N GLN A 15 19.98 -3.53 13.80
CA GLN A 15 20.59 -4.43 14.77
C GLN A 15 22.10 -4.16 14.91
N PRO A 16 22.73 -4.55 16.03
CA PRO A 16 24.15 -4.34 16.27
C PRO A 16 25.08 -5.04 15.26
N ASP A 17 24.62 -6.10 14.60
CA ASP A 17 25.36 -6.85 13.59
C ASP A 17 25.27 -6.25 12.17
N GLY A 18 24.62 -5.09 12.02
CA GLY A 18 24.44 -4.41 10.75
C GLY A 18 23.24 -4.92 9.93
N THR A 19 22.51 -5.91 10.43
CA THR A 19 21.24 -6.34 9.84
C THR A 19 20.09 -5.41 10.24
N TRP A 20 18.97 -5.52 9.54
CA TRP A 20 17.75 -4.77 9.85
C TRP A 20 16.56 -5.69 10.02
N ASP A 21 15.84 -5.56 11.13
CA ASP A 21 14.60 -6.27 11.37
C ASP A 21 13.41 -5.47 10.84
N ILE A 22 12.52 -6.12 10.09
CA ILE A 22 11.19 -5.59 9.79
C ILE A 22 10.24 -6.11 10.86
N ARG A 23 9.63 -5.21 11.61
CA ARG A 23 8.73 -5.54 12.72
C ARG A 23 7.37 -4.90 12.53
N ASN A 24 6.32 -5.55 13.01
CA ASN A 24 5.00 -4.95 13.01
C ASN A 24 4.77 -3.98 14.19
N PHE A 25 3.59 -3.37 14.27
CA PHE A 25 3.18 -2.50 15.39
C PHE A 25 3.27 -3.18 16.77
N GLY A 26 3.02 -4.50 16.83
CA GLY A 26 3.18 -5.32 18.04
C GLY A 26 4.63 -5.76 18.32
N ASP A 27 5.61 -5.17 17.63
CA ASP A 27 7.04 -5.49 17.67
C ASP A 27 7.40 -6.94 17.29
N ARG A 28 6.48 -7.68 16.67
CA ARG A 28 6.76 -9.03 16.14
C ARG A 28 7.64 -8.90 14.91
N LYS A 29 8.76 -9.64 14.90
CA LYS A 29 9.62 -9.76 13.72
C LYS A 29 8.89 -10.48 12.57
N LEU A 30 8.92 -9.86 11.41
CA LEU A 30 8.34 -10.36 10.16
C LEU A 30 9.42 -10.84 9.18
N ALA A 31 10.52 -10.11 9.09
CA ALA A 31 11.63 -10.41 8.20
C ALA A 31 12.94 -9.80 8.75
N THR A 32 14.06 -10.20 8.16
CA THR A 32 15.38 -9.61 8.40
C THR A 32 16.00 -9.29 7.04
N VAL A 33 16.61 -8.11 6.92
CA VAL A 33 17.43 -7.69 5.79
C VAL A 33 18.89 -7.86 6.20
N GLU A 34 19.62 -8.67 5.43
CA GLU A 34 21.03 -8.95 5.68
C GLU A 34 21.88 -7.69 5.58
N ALA A 35 22.99 -7.69 6.31
CA ALA A 35 23.94 -6.60 6.31
C ALA A 35 24.53 -6.40 4.90
N GLY A 36 24.73 -5.15 4.53
CA GLY A 36 25.23 -4.77 3.21
C GLY A 36 25.14 -3.26 3.00
N GLU A 37 25.75 -2.79 1.91
CA GLU A 37 25.83 -1.36 1.56
C GLU A 37 24.44 -0.69 1.52
N ASP A 38 23.46 -1.37 0.92
CA ASP A 38 22.10 -0.85 0.75
C ASP A 38 21.08 -1.41 1.77
N SER A 39 21.54 -2.09 2.81
CA SER A 39 20.66 -2.79 3.78
C SER A 39 19.63 -1.86 4.42
N GLU A 40 20.02 -0.63 4.77
CA GLU A 40 19.12 0.38 5.32
C GLU A 40 18.02 0.78 4.33
N ILE A 41 18.38 1.02 3.07
CA ILE A 41 17.43 1.45 2.03
C ILE A 41 16.42 0.34 1.77
N HIS A 42 16.90 -0.89 1.61
CA HIS A 42 16.03 -2.06 1.43
C HIS A 42 15.10 -2.26 2.63
N ALA A 43 15.59 -2.11 3.86
CA ALA A 43 14.76 -2.25 5.04
C ALA A 43 13.67 -1.18 5.13
N ARG A 44 14.01 0.08 4.83
CA ARG A 44 13.05 1.18 4.79
C ARG A 44 12.00 1.00 3.69
N MET A 45 12.41 0.52 2.51
CA MET A 45 11.48 0.19 1.42
C MET A 45 10.49 -0.89 1.82
N LEU A 46 10.97 -1.99 2.42
CA LEU A 46 10.12 -3.07 2.92
C LEU A 46 9.14 -2.58 3.99
N ALA A 47 9.62 -1.80 4.97
CA ALA A 47 8.74 -1.23 5.99
C ALA A 47 7.66 -0.30 5.39
N SER A 48 8.00 0.41 4.32
CA SER A 48 7.10 1.36 3.64
C SER A 48 6.12 0.70 2.66
N SER A 49 6.30 -0.58 2.34
CA SER A 49 5.48 -1.29 1.35
C SER A 49 3.99 -1.28 1.69
N THR A 50 3.65 -1.40 2.97
CA THR A 50 2.26 -1.35 3.47
C THR A 50 1.57 -0.03 3.11
N TYR A 51 2.24 1.11 3.31
CA TYR A 51 1.73 2.42 2.91
C TYR A 51 1.58 2.55 1.39
N MET A 52 2.51 2.00 0.62
CA MET A 52 2.40 2.02 -0.85
C MET A 52 1.19 1.22 -1.32
N SER A 53 0.94 0.04 -0.76
CA SER A 53 -0.25 -0.76 -1.06
C SER A 53 -1.55 -0.05 -0.67
N GLU A 54 -1.59 0.62 0.48
CA GLU A 54 -2.75 1.43 0.90
C GLU A 54 -2.98 2.64 -0.01
N ALA A 55 -1.91 3.34 -0.40
CA ALA A 55 -2.00 4.47 -1.32
C ALA A 55 -2.54 4.04 -2.70
N LEU A 56 -2.08 2.89 -3.20
CA LEU A 56 -2.61 2.31 -4.44
C LEU A 56 -4.08 1.88 -4.30
N ALA A 57 -4.46 1.31 -3.15
CA ALA A 57 -5.86 0.98 -2.85
C ALA A 57 -6.75 2.23 -2.90
N LEU A 58 -6.32 3.30 -2.21
CA LEU A 58 -7.04 4.58 -2.18
C LEU A 58 -7.14 5.21 -3.57
N LEU A 59 -6.06 5.17 -4.35
CA LEU A 59 -6.06 5.62 -5.74
C LEU A 59 -7.16 4.90 -6.56
N LEU A 60 -7.24 3.58 -6.45
CA LEU A 60 -8.27 2.79 -7.13
C LEU A 60 -9.69 3.12 -6.63
N THR A 61 -9.88 3.41 -5.34
CA THR A 61 -11.19 3.83 -4.82
C THR A 61 -11.65 5.19 -5.33
N VAL A 62 -10.71 6.11 -5.58
CA VAL A 62 -11.01 7.45 -6.11
C VAL A 62 -11.33 7.40 -7.60
N ILE A 63 -10.62 6.56 -8.35
CA ILE A 63 -10.82 6.39 -9.80
C ILE A 63 -12.08 5.53 -10.08
N GLY A 64 -12.36 4.54 -9.23
CA GLY A 64 -13.48 3.61 -9.41
C GLY A 64 -13.33 2.75 -10.66
N ASP A 65 -14.43 2.59 -11.41
CA ASP A 65 -14.47 1.81 -12.66
C ASP A 65 -13.97 2.60 -13.88
N GLU A 66 -13.77 3.91 -13.76
CA GLU A 66 -13.29 4.77 -14.84
C GLU A 66 -11.76 4.65 -15.04
N ASP A 67 -11.22 5.13 -16.15
CA ASP A 67 -9.77 5.28 -16.30
C ASP A 67 -9.26 6.45 -15.44
N LEU A 68 -7.95 6.54 -15.23
CA LEU A 68 -7.36 7.78 -14.70
C LEU A 68 -7.89 8.98 -15.50
N PRO A 69 -8.26 10.09 -14.83
CA PRO A 69 -8.73 11.28 -15.52
C PRO A 69 -7.64 11.81 -16.46
N ASP A 70 -8.05 12.33 -17.61
CA ASP A 70 -7.12 12.92 -18.55
C ASP A 70 -6.50 14.19 -17.95
N ASN A 71 -5.19 14.13 -17.70
CA ASN A 71 -4.41 15.23 -17.17
C ASN A 71 -3.48 15.86 -18.23
N GLY A 72 -3.60 15.44 -19.50
CA GLY A 72 -2.75 15.87 -20.61
C GLY A 72 -1.35 15.24 -20.64
N TYR A 73 -0.99 14.43 -19.65
CA TYR A 73 0.33 13.78 -19.56
C TYR A 73 0.33 12.34 -20.06
N TYR A 74 -0.79 11.64 -19.95
CA TYR A 74 -0.91 10.23 -20.29
C TYR A 74 -2.02 10.02 -21.32
N ASN A 75 -1.76 9.19 -22.32
CA ASN A 75 -2.79 8.78 -23.27
C ASN A 75 -3.78 7.79 -22.60
N SER A 76 -4.85 7.41 -23.29
CA SER A 76 -5.86 6.49 -22.73
C SER A 76 -5.28 5.11 -22.35
N GLU A 77 -4.37 4.56 -23.16
CA GLU A 77 -3.75 3.25 -22.93
C GLU A 77 -2.83 3.25 -21.71
N ASP A 78 -2.06 4.32 -21.52
CA ASP A 78 -1.22 4.53 -20.33
C ASP A 78 -2.07 4.63 -19.07
N ARG A 79 -3.21 5.33 -19.14
CA ARG A 79 -4.14 5.51 -18.02
C ARG A 79 -4.79 4.20 -17.58
N THR A 80 -5.22 3.37 -18.53
CA THR A 80 -5.71 2.01 -18.25
C THR A 80 -4.59 1.13 -17.68
N SER A 81 -3.38 1.18 -18.26
CA SER A 81 -2.24 0.38 -17.81
C SER A 81 -1.81 0.70 -16.37
N ILE A 82 -1.78 1.98 -15.99
CA ILE A 82 -1.46 2.40 -14.61
C ILE A 82 -2.52 1.90 -13.63
N LYS A 83 -3.81 1.95 -14.01
CA LYS A 83 -4.90 1.40 -13.20
C LYS A 83 -4.74 -0.11 -13.00
N ASP A 84 -4.47 -0.85 -14.08
CA ASP A 84 -4.27 -2.30 -14.03
C ASP A 84 -3.04 -2.69 -13.21
N MET A 85 -1.95 -1.93 -13.32
CA MET A 85 -0.76 -2.09 -12.48
C MET A 85 -1.09 -1.89 -11.00
N ALA A 86 -1.79 -0.80 -10.66
CA ALA A 86 -2.20 -0.53 -9.29
C ALA A 86 -3.08 -1.67 -8.76
N LEU A 87 -4.10 -2.08 -9.52
CA LEU A 87 -5.01 -3.16 -9.15
C LEU A 87 -4.28 -4.49 -8.92
N THR A 88 -3.37 -4.83 -9.82
CA THR A 88 -2.57 -6.06 -9.72
C THR A 88 -1.66 -6.04 -8.50
N ALA A 89 -1.00 -4.92 -8.24
CA ALA A 89 -0.15 -4.75 -7.06
C ALA A 89 -0.95 -4.92 -5.76
N VAL A 90 -2.16 -4.34 -5.66
CA VAL A 90 -2.92 -4.48 -4.42
C VAL A 90 -3.56 -5.86 -4.25
N LYS A 91 -4.07 -6.48 -5.33
CA LYS A 91 -4.53 -7.89 -5.29
C LYS A 91 -3.43 -8.82 -4.80
N THR A 92 -2.22 -8.64 -5.32
CA THR A 92 -1.03 -9.41 -4.94
C THR A 92 -0.70 -9.20 -3.46
N ALA A 93 -0.67 -7.94 -3.00
CA ALA A 93 -0.37 -7.61 -1.61
C ALA A 93 -1.41 -8.17 -0.61
N MET A 94 -2.68 -8.26 -1.02
CA MET A 94 -3.76 -8.79 -0.18
C MET A 94 -3.91 -10.32 -0.23
N GLY A 95 -3.18 -11.00 -1.11
CA GLY A 95 -3.29 -12.45 -1.31
C GLY A 95 -4.69 -12.90 -1.71
N ASN A 96 -5.49 -12.03 -2.32
CA ASN A 96 -6.90 -12.28 -2.63
C ASN A 96 -7.23 -11.84 -4.06
N ASP A 97 -7.63 -12.79 -4.90
CA ASP A 97 -8.16 -12.53 -6.25
C ASP A 97 -9.55 -11.88 -6.20
N GLN A 98 -10.23 -11.97 -5.04
CA GLN A 98 -11.52 -11.33 -4.76
C GLN A 98 -11.35 -9.99 -4.06
N TRP A 99 -10.61 -9.08 -4.70
CA TRP A 99 -10.70 -7.67 -4.33
C TRP A 99 -12.16 -7.21 -4.45
N ASN A 100 -12.88 -7.16 -3.32
CA ASN A 100 -14.15 -6.47 -3.23
C ASN A 100 -13.83 -5.01 -2.97
N TRP A 101 -14.30 -4.12 -3.85
CA TRP A 101 -14.24 -2.65 -3.74
C TRP A 101 -14.76 -2.10 -2.40
N ARG A 102 -15.40 -2.94 -1.58
CA ARG A 102 -15.75 -2.69 -0.19
C ARG A 102 -14.51 -2.73 0.71
N PHE A 103 -13.59 -1.79 0.50
CA PHE A 103 -12.91 -1.22 1.65
C PHE A 103 -13.96 -0.49 2.45
N GLY A 104 -14.36 -1.10 3.56
CA GLY A 104 -15.02 -0.39 4.63
C GLY A 104 -14.08 0.68 5.18
N LEU A 105 -13.94 1.80 4.48
CA LEU A 105 -14.17 3.08 5.15
C LEU A 105 -15.50 2.88 5.86
N GLY A 106 -15.59 3.07 7.18
CA GLY A 106 -16.83 2.90 7.94
C GLY A 106 -17.93 3.88 7.52
N LEU A 107 -18.35 3.84 6.26
CA LEU A 107 -19.54 4.42 5.69
C LEU A 107 -20.55 3.28 5.77
N GLU A 108 -21.17 3.16 6.94
CA GLU A 108 -22.50 2.54 7.01
C GLU A 108 -23.34 3.19 5.90
N GLU A 109 -24.02 2.36 5.11
CA GLU A 109 -24.97 2.81 4.10
C GLU A 109 -25.93 3.79 4.77
N LEU A 110 -25.83 5.08 4.42
CA LEU A 110 -26.81 6.06 4.88
C LEU A 110 -28.17 5.59 4.37
N PRO A 111 -29.18 5.45 5.25
CA PRO A 111 -30.50 5.03 4.82
C PRO A 111 -31.01 6.04 3.79
N SER A 112 -31.37 5.53 2.62
CA SER A 112 -32.01 6.28 1.55
C SER A 112 -33.27 6.98 2.09
N ARG A 113 -33.26 8.30 2.04
CA ARG A 113 -34.46 9.14 2.23
C ARG A 113 -35.19 9.31 0.91
#